data_AF-A0A849TRA4-F1
#
_entry.id   AF-A0A849TRA4-F1
#
_cell.length_a   1.000
_cell.length_b   1.000
_cell.length_c   1.000
_cell.angle_alpha   90.00
_cell.angle_beta   90.00
_cell.angle_gamma   90.00
#
_symmetry.space_group_name_H-M   'P 1'
#
loop_
_entity.id
_entity.type
_entity.pdbx_description
1 polymer ?
#
loop_
_entity_poly.entity_id
_entity_poly.type
_entity_poly.pdbx_seq_one_letter_code
_entity_poly.pdbx_strand_id
1 'polypeptide(L)' 'MGFPIQRLRRLRQHESLRRMVRETTLSPSDFIYPLFVVEGQGRREEI' A
#
# COMPACT_ATOMS: atom_id res chain seq x y z
N MET A 1 -0.97 -29.26 13.02
CA MET A 1 -2.13 -29.73 12.21
C MET A 1 -1.85 -29.44 10.75
N GLY A 2 -2.24 -30.33 9.84
CA GLY A 2 -2.03 -30.17 8.40
C GLY A 2 -3.33 -30.05 7.61
N PHE A 3 -3.21 -30.07 6.29
CA PHE A 3 -4.36 -30.28 5.41
C PHE A 3 -5.00 -31.66 5.72
N PRO A 4 -6.34 -31.81 5.76
CA PRO A 4 -7.39 -30.87 5.35
C PRO A 4 -7.95 -29.98 6.48
N ILE A 5 -7.44 -30.11 7.70
CA ILE A 5 -7.97 -29.41 8.88
C ILE A 5 -7.63 -27.92 8.79
N GLN A 6 -6.37 -27.59 8.46
CA GLN A 6 -5.93 -26.23 8.20
C GLN A 6 -5.95 -25.95 6.69
N ARG A 7 -6.85 -25.04 6.27
CA ARG A 7 -7.00 -24.61 4.87
C ARG A 7 -6.90 -23.10 4.78
N LEU A 8 -5.68 -22.60 4.59
CA LEU A 8 -5.39 -21.16 4.49
C LEU A 8 -6.17 -20.47 3.36
N ARG A 9 -6.59 -21.22 2.34
CA ARG A 9 -7.42 -20.70 1.23
C ARG A 9 -8.82 -20.26 1.68
N ARG A 10 -9.36 -20.72 2.82
CA ARG A 10 -10.70 -20.33 3.31
C ARG A 10 -10.85 -18.82 3.44
N LEU A 11 -9.86 -18.15 4.03
CA LEU A 11 -9.85 -16.69 4.20
C LEU A 11 -9.60 -15.92 2.89
N ARG A 12 -9.22 -16.61 1.81
CA ARG A 12 -8.90 -16.00 0.51
C ARG A 12 -10.04 -16.14 -0.51
N GLN A 13 -11.14 -16.82 -0.17
CA GLN A 13 -12.24 -17.11 -1.10
C GLN A 13 -12.99 -15.85 -1.55
N HIS A 14 -13.30 -14.94 -0.62
CA HIS A 14 -14.09 -13.73 -0.90
C HIS A 14 -13.29 -12.46 -0.64
N GLU A 15 -13.59 -11.40 -1.38
CA GLU A 15 -12.96 -10.10 -1.19
C GLU A 15 -13.22 -9.52 0.20
N SER A 16 -14.45 -9.65 0.71
CA SER A 16 -14.81 -9.21 2.06
C SER A 16 -13.96 -9.88 3.14
N LEU A 17 -13.74 -11.19 3.05
CA LEU A 17 -12.84 -11.94 3.96
C LEU A 17 -11.40 -11.45 3.83
N ARG A 18 -10.88 -11.29 2.61
CA ARG A 18 -9.52 -10.78 2.37
C ARG A 18 -9.35 -9.35 2.90
N ARG A 19 -10.39 -8.52 2.84
CA ARG A 19 -10.38 -7.16 3.38
C ARG A 19 -10.31 -7.17 4.92
N MET A 20 -11.06 -8.05 5.58
CA MET A 20 -11.06 -8.16 7.04
C MET A 20 -9.72 -8.66 7.62
N VAL A 21 -9.04 -9.58 6.94
CA VAL A 21 -7.78 -10.18 7.43
C VAL A 21 -6.52 -9.53 6.85
N ARG A 22 -6.64 -8.40 6.15
CA ARG A 22 -5.50 -7.72 5.52
C ARG A 22 -4.61 -7.09 6.59
N GLU A 23 -3.31 -7.40 6.55
CA GLU A 23 -2.33 -6.89 7.52
C GLU A 23 -1.78 -5.52 7.15
N THR A 24 -1.65 -5.22 5.86
CA THR A 24 -1.02 -3.97 5.38
C THR A 24 -2.01 -3.13 4.59
N THR A 25 -2.09 -1.85 4.95
CA THR A 25 -2.87 -0.84 4.24
C THR A 25 -1.96 0.31 3.85
N LEU A 26 -2.25 0.96 2.72
CA LEU A 26 -1.57 2.16 2.26
C LEU A 26 -2.62 3.24 2.01
N SER A 27 -2.32 4.45 2.46
CA SER A 27 -3.18 5.62 2.39
C SER A 27 -2.37 6.85 1.96
N PRO A 28 -3.00 7.91 1.44
CA PRO A 28 -2.28 9.12 1.06
C PRO A 28 -1.48 9.77 2.20
N SER A 29 -1.86 9.56 3.46
CA SER A 29 -1.13 10.05 4.63
C SER A 29 0.21 9.34 4.86
N ASP A 30 0.43 8.18 4.24
CA ASP A 30 1.68 7.45 4.34
C ASP A 30 2.74 7.95 3.32
N PHE A 31 2.35 8.85 2.41
CA PHE A 31 3.24 9.37 1.38
C PHE A 31 3.96 10.64 1.81
N ILE A 32 5.24 10.72 1.43
CA ILE A 32 6.04 11.95 1.50
C ILE A 32 6.29 12.40 0.06
N TYR A 33 6.01 13.68 -0.22
CA TYR A 33 6.26 14.29 -1.52
C TYR A 33 7.50 15.20 -1.44
N PRO A 34 8.71 14.69 -1.75
CA PRO A 34 9.91 15.51 -1.74
C PRO A 34 9.85 16.55 -2.86
N LEU A 35 10.16 17.79 -2.51
CA LEU A 35 10.20 18.91 -3.44
C LEU A 35 11.61 19.50 -3.48
N PHE A 36 12.10 19.72 -4.70
CA PHE A 36 13.34 20.44 -4.94
C PHE A 36 13.03 21.91 -5.22
N VAL A 37 13.74 22.82 -4.56
CA VAL A 37 13.53 24.27 -4.67
C VAL A 37 14.81 24.93 -5.17
N VAL A 38 14.67 25.85 -6.12
CA VAL A 38 15.75 26.68 -6.66
C VAL A 38 15.38 28.16 -6.50
N GLU A 39 16.37 29.00 -6.24
CA GLU A 39 16.17 30.45 -6.16
C GLU A 39 15.83 31.04 -7.54
N GLY A 40 14.81 31.90 -7.58
CA GLY A 40 14.38 32.66 -8.77
C GLY A 40 12.92 32.43 -9.14
N GLN A 41 12.40 33.23 -10.06
CA GLN A 41 11.01 33.12 -10.54
C GLN A 41 10.95 32.41 -11.90
N GLY A 42 9.97 31.52 -12.07
CA GLY A 42 9.75 30.81 -13.35
C GLY A 42 10.85 29.80 -13.72
N ARG A 43 11.72 29.42 -12.77
CA ARG A 43 12.80 28.47 -13.00
C ARG A 43 12.31 27.04 -12.78
N ARG A 44 12.59 26.20 -13.77
CA ARG A 44 12.41 24.75 -13.71
C ARG A 44 13.66 24.13 -14.29
N GLU A 45 14.35 23.36 -13.47
CA GLU A 45 15.55 22.61 -13.87
C GLU A 45 15.19 21.13 -13.90
N GLU A 46 15.58 20.45 -14.97
CA GLU A 46 15.45 18.99 -15.06
C GLU A 46 16.56 18.32 -14.25
N ILE A 47 16.23 17.17 -13.68
CA ILE A 47 17.16 16.31 -12.92
C ILE A 47 17.41 15.06 -13.75
#